data_AF-A0A951AE58-F1
#
_entry.id   AF-A0A951AE58-F1
#
_cell.length_a   1.000
_cell.length_b   1.000
_cell.length_c   1.000
_cell.angle_alpha   90.00
_cell.angle_beta   90.00
_cell.angle_gamma   90.00
#
_symmetry.space_group_name_H-M   'P 1'
#
loop_
_entity.id
_entity.type
_entity.pdbx_description
1 polymer ?
#
loop_
_entity_poly.entity_id
_entity_poly.type
_entity_poly.pdbx_seq_one_letter_code
_entity_poly.pdbx_strand_id
1 'polypeptide(L)'
;MFDPRRPLGEIERRIREVVARGPAKAPAVFSEGPRWHSLDAEKALATLGSRPTGLTWGEARSLGRRHGRNLLTKIARRNGFDIALDQVTTLPVALLAGTAVISLLTGGVFDAAIVLAVIIVNGIIGFVSETRTEQTIASLEASALPSARVLRHDGE
;
A
#
# COMPACT_ATOMS: atom_id res chain seq x y z
N MET A 1 -2.02 -11.56 17.15
CA MET A 1 -2.25 -12.89 17.77
C MET A 1 -2.65 -12.65 19.22
N PHE A 2 -3.89 -12.94 19.57
CA PHE A 2 -4.40 -12.80 20.94
C PHE A 2 -3.84 -13.94 21.80
N ASP A 3 -3.18 -13.61 22.90
CA ASP A 3 -2.64 -14.61 23.84
C ASP A 3 -3.55 -14.67 25.07
N PRO A 4 -4.37 -15.74 25.20
CA PRO A 4 -5.33 -15.88 26.29
C PRO A 4 -4.70 -16.13 27.66
N ARG A 5 -3.38 -16.31 27.76
CA ARG A 5 -2.67 -16.55 29.03
C ARG A 5 -2.12 -15.27 29.68
N ARG A 6 -2.36 -14.10 29.09
CA ARG A 6 -1.86 -12.85 29.66
C ARG A 6 -2.56 -12.49 30.96
N PRO A 7 -1.82 -12.10 32.01
CA PRO A 7 -2.40 -11.67 33.27
C PRO A 7 -3.20 -10.37 33.08
N LEU A 8 -4.39 -10.29 33.71
CA LEU A 8 -5.30 -9.15 33.56
C LEU A 8 -4.65 -7.79 33.90
N GLY A 9 -3.79 -7.74 34.91
CA GLY A 9 -3.11 -6.49 35.31
C GLY A 9 -2.22 -5.89 34.22
N GLU A 10 -1.66 -6.71 33.34
CA GLU A 10 -0.88 -6.23 32.21
C GLU A 10 -1.77 -5.64 31.11
N ILE A 11 -2.95 -6.24 30.89
CA ILE A 11 -3.95 -5.74 29.94
C ILE A 11 -4.48 -4.38 30.40
N GLU A 12 -4.82 -4.24 31.68
CA GLU A 12 -5.31 -2.98 32.25
C GLU A 12 -4.27 -1.86 32.16
N ARG A 13 -3.00 -2.15 32.47
CA ARG A 13 -1.90 -1.18 32.36
C ARG A 13 -1.76 -0.69 30.92
N ARG A 14 -1.81 -1.61 29.96
CA ARG A 14 -1.63 -1.32 28.54
C ARG A 14 -2.82 -0.57 27.95
N ILE A 15 -4.04 -0.89 28.35
CA ILE A 15 -5.24 -0.11 27.98
C ILE A 15 -5.11 1.32 28.52
N ARG A 16 -4.70 1.48 29.79
CA ARG A 16 -4.51 2.81 30.40
C ARG A 16 -3.45 3.62 29.68
N GLU A 17 -2.32 3.01 29.32
CA GLU A 17 -1.26 3.65 28.53
C GLU A 17 -1.74 4.09 27.14
N VAL A 18 -2.50 3.24 26.45
CA VAL A 18 -3.04 3.54 25.11
C VAL A 18 -4.08 4.66 25.18
N VAL A 19 -4.96 4.63 26.18
CA VAL A 19 -5.96 5.69 26.41
C VAL A 19 -5.28 7.01 26.76
N ALA A 20 -4.23 6.99 27.59
CA ALA A 20 -3.45 8.18 27.95
C ALA A 20 -2.66 8.77 26.76
N ARG A 21 -2.21 7.93 25.82
CA ARG A 21 -1.54 8.39 24.58
C ARG A 21 -2.48 9.08 23.59
N GLY A 22 -3.79 8.92 23.75
CA GLY A 22 -4.79 9.31 22.76
C GLY A 22 -4.71 8.45 21.48
N PRO A 23 -5.72 8.53 20.59
CA PRO A 23 -5.65 7.84 19.31
C PRO A 23 -4.42 8.33 18.54
N ALA A 24 -3.69 7.41 17.92
CA ALA A 24 -2.56 7.76 17.06
C ALA A 24 -3.01 8.81 16.04
N LYS A 25 -2.37 9.99 16.03
CA LYS A 25 -2.65 11.05 15.07
C LYS A 25 -2.41 10.47 13.68
N ALA A 26 -3.47 10.28 12.91
CA ALA A 26 -3.38 9.77 11.55
C ALA A 26 -2.35 10.63 10.77
N PRO A 27 -1.52 10.02 9.91
CA PRO A 27 -0.55 10.76 9.12
C PRO A 27 -1.27 11.89 8.39
N ALA A 28 -0.74 13.12 8.51
CA ALA A 28 -1.36 14.36 8.05
C ALA A 28 -1.59 14.43 6.51
N VAL A 29 -1.23 13.37 5.78
CA VAL A 29 -1.22 13.29 4.32
C VAL A 29 -2.61 12.98 3.74
N PHE A 30 -3.61 12.62 4.55
CA PHE A 30 -4.95 12.24 4.06
C PHE A 30 -6.08 13.26 4.33
N SER A 31 -5.81 14.56 4.41
CA SER A 31 -6.82 15.53 4.89
C SER A 31 -7.04 16.78 4.04
N GLU A 32 -7.09 16.66 2.71
CA GLU A 32 -7.62 17.75 1.86
C GLU A 32 -9.11 17.57 1.50
N GLY A 33 -9.74 16.46 1.91
CA GLY A 33 -11.15 16.16 1.62
C GLY A 33 -12.08 16.29 2.83
N PRO A 34 -13.40 16.37 2.59
CA PRO A 34 -14.41 16.29 3.65
C PRO A 34 -14.23 14.98 4.45
N ARG A 35 -14.38 15.05 5.78
CA ARG A 35 -14.37 13.87 6.65
C ARG A 35 -15.67 13.09 6.48
N TRP A 36 -15.78 12.33 5.39
CA TRP A 36 -17.00 11.59 5.00
C TRP A 36 -17.59 10.75 6.13
N HIS A 37 -16.74 10.12 6.95
CA HIS A 37 -17.15 9.28 8.08
C HIS A 37 -17.81 10.04 9.24
N SER A 38 -17.68 11.37 9.30
CA SER A 38 -18.25 12.21 10.35
C SER A 38 -19.29 13.21 9.82
N LEU A 39 -19.67 13.10 8.54
CA LEU A 39 -20.67 13.94 7.92
C LEU A 39 -22.07 13.34 8.11
N ASP A 40 -23.05 14.19 8.37
CA ASP A 40 -24.46 13.78 8.33
C ASP A 40 -24.82 13.28 6.93
N ALA A 41 -25.67 12.25 6.86
CA ALA A 41 -26.04 11.61 5.60
C ALA A 41 -26.61 12.60 4.57
N GLU A 42 -27.46 13.54 5.00
CA GLU A 42 -28.03 14.58 4.13
C GLU A 42 -26.95 15.52 3.56
N LYS A 43 -25.99 15.93 4.39
CA LYS A 43 -24.87 16.78 3.96
C LYS A 43 -23.96 16.03 2.99
N ALA A 44 -23.69 14.75 3.24
CA ALA A 44 -22.92 13.90 2.35
C ALA A 44 -23.61 13.75 0.98
N LEU A 45 -24.93 13.50 0.97
CA LEU A 45 -25.73 13.42 -0.26
C LEU A 45 -25.71 14.73 -1.04
N ALA A 46 -25.92 15.87 -0.36
CA ALA A 46 -25.87 17.18 -0.99
C ALA A 46 -24.49 17.48 -1.59
N THR A 47 -23.41 17.18 -0.86
CA THR A 47 -22.02 17.39 -1.32
C THR A 47 -21.70 16.53 -2.55
N LEU A 48 -22.22 15.30 -2.60
CA LEU A 48 -22.03 14.37 -3.72
C LEU A 48 -23.03 14.60 -4.87
N GLY A 49 -23.98 15.53 -4.73
CA GLY A 49 -25.06 15.73 -5.70
C GLY A 49 -25.98 14.52 -5.86
N SER A 50 -26.14 13.72 -4.79
CA SER A 50 -26.94 12.50 -4.76
C SER A 50 -28.23 12.70 -3.94
N ARG A 51 -29.08 11.68 -3.92
CA ARG A 51 -30.40 11.68 -3.26
C ARG A 51 -30.62 10.39 -2.47
N PRO A 52 -31.51 10.38 -1.47
CA PRO A 52 -31.90 9.15 -0.76
C PRO A 52 -32.47 8.07 -1.69
N THR A 53 -33.11 8.47 -2.79
CA THR A 53 -33.64 7.59 -3.85
C THR A 53 -32.59 7.18 -4.89
N GLY A 54 -31.33 7.60 -4.73
CA GLY A 54 -30.26 7.34 -5.67
C GLY A 54 -30.16 8.33 -6.83
N LEU A 55 -29.14 8.08 -7.67
CA LEU A 55 -28.92 8.80 -8.93
C LEU A 55 -29.70 8.12 -10.06
N THR A 56 -30.07 8.89 -11.08
CA THR A 56 -30.57 8.35 -12.35
C THR A 56 -29.44 7.70 -13.16
N TRP A 57 -29.78 6.85 -14.13
CA TRP A 57 -28.79 6.29 -15.06
C TRP A 57 -28.00 7.35 -15.82
N GLY A 58 -28.67 8.42 -16.25
CA GLY A 58 -28.04 9.54 -16.97
C GLY A 58 -26.99 10.26 -16.12
N GLU A 59 -27.33 10.57 -14.87
CA GLU A 59 -26.44 11.21 -13.90
C GLU A 59 -25.25 10.30 -13.57
N ALA A 60 -25.51 9.03 -13.30
CA ALA A 60 -24.48 8.05 -13.01
C ALA A 60 -23.47 7.90 -14.16
N ARG A 61 -23.97 7.87 -15.40
CA ARG A 61 -23.12 7.80 -16.60
C ARG A 61 -22.30 9.07 -16.78
N SER A 62 -22.89 10.24 -16.50
CA SER A 62 -22.18 11.52 -16.52
C SER A 62 -21.06 11.57 -15.47
N LEU A 63 -21.36 11.17 -14.24
CA LEU A 63 -20.36 11.05 -13.17
C LEU A 63 -19.27 10.05 -13.54
N GLY A 64 -19.61 8.90 -14.11
CA GLY A 64 -18.64 7.90 -14.57
C GLY A 64 -17.70 8.42 -15.67
N ARG A 65 -18.14 9.35 -16.52
CA ARG A 65 -17.25 10.02 -17.49
C ARG A 65 -16.32 11.02 -16.82
N ARG A 66 -16.78 11.70 -15.76
CA ARG A 66 -15.99 12.71 -15.03
C ARG A 66 -14.96 12.09 -14.08
N HIS A 67 -15.34 11.04 -13.36
CA HIS A 67 -14.53 10.43 -12.32
C HIS A 67 -13.84 9.13 -12.76
N GLY A 68 -14.21 8.60 -13.93
CA GLY A 68 -13.73 7.31 -14.39
C GLY A 68 -14.43 6.14 -13.71
N ARG A 69 -14.00 4.92 -14.07
CA ARG A 69 -14.51 3.68 -13.46
C ARG A 69 -13.88 3.52 -12.09
N ASN A 70 -14.66 3.04 -11.11
CA ASN A 70 -14.14 2.62 -9.80
C ASN A 70 -13.38 1.29 -9.94
N LEU A 71 -12.21 1.35 -10.57
CA LEU A 71 -11.29 0.24 -10.77
C LEU A 71 -9.92 0.68 -10.27
N LEU A 72 -9.22 -0.21 -9.57
CA LEU A 72 -7.81 0.00 -9.29
C LEU A 72 -7.03 -0.07 -10.61
N THR A 73 -6.04 0.82 -10.76
CA THR A 73 -5.16 0.82 -11.92
C THR A 73 -4.23 -0.39 -11.81
N LYS A 74 -4.29 -1.29 -12.79
CA LYS A 74 -3.36 -2.41 -12.85
C LYS A 74 -1.94 -1.88 -12.95
N ILE A 75 -1.12 -2.17 -11.94
CA ILE A 75 0.31 -1.93 -11.99
C ILE A 75 0.88 -2.86 -13.06
N ALA A 76 1.56 -2.31 -14.07
CA ALA A 76 2.20 -3.12 -15.09
C ALA A 76 3.27 -4.02 -14.44
N ARG A 77 3.22 -5.31 -14.75
CA ARG A 77 4.21 -6.28 -14.26
C ARG A 77 5.59 -5.86 -14.72
N ARG A 78 6.52 -5.62 -13.81
CA ARG A 78 7.90 -5.28 -14.21
C ARG A 78 8.61 -6.54 -14.70
N ASN A 79 9.44 -6.41 -15.73
CA ASN A 79 10.26 -7.52 -16.19
C ASN A 79 11.33 -7.84 -15.13
N GLY A 80 11.65 -9.11 -14.91
CA GLY A 80 12.62 -9.51 -13.88
C GLY A 80 14.01 -8.91 -14.09
N PHE A 81 14.37 -8.62 -15.34
CA PHE A 81 15.60 -7.90 -15.66
C PHE A 81 15.57 -6.44 -15.19
N ASP A 82 14.44 -5.75 -15.33
CA ASP A 82 14.28 -4.36 -14.89
C ASP A 82 14.36 -4.26 -13.36
N ILE A 83 13.79 -5.22 -12.65
CA ILE A 83 13.87 -5.30 -11.19
C ILE A 83 15.33 -5.50 -10.75
N ALA A 84 16.06 -6.39 -11.41
CA ALA A 84 17.47 -6.63 -11.10
C ALA A 84 18.33 -5.38 -11.35
N LEU A 85 18.10 -4.67 -12.45
CA LEU A 85 18.82 -3.46 -12.78
C LEU A 85 18.55 -2.34 -11.76
N ASP A 86 17.29 -2.15 -11.36
CA ASP A 86 16.91 -1.18 -10.34
C ASP A 86 17.65 -1.46 -9.02
N GLN A 87 17.75 -2.72 -8.60
CA GLN A 87 18.44 -3.08 -7.35
C GLN A 87 19.91 -2.64 -7.37
N VAL A 88 20.60 -2.77 -8.51
CA VAL A 88 22.01 -2.35 -8.66
C VAL A 88 22.15 -0.83 -8.56
N THR A 89 21.16 -0.07 -9.02
CA THR A 89 21.18 1.40 -8.98
C THR A 89 20.81 2.00 -7.62
N THR A 90 20.36 1.19 -6.66
CA THR A 90 20.02 1.70 -5.33
C THR A 90 21.28 2.19 -4.60
N LEU A 91 21.13 3.28 -3.84
CA LEU A 91 22.25 3.88 -3.10
C LEU A 91 23.02 2.84 -2.23
N PRO A 92 22.37 1.94 -1.47
CA PRO A 92 23.09 0.95 -0.66
C PRO A 92 23.89 -0.06 -1.51
N VAL A 93 23.33 -0.55 -2.62
CA VAL A 93 24.01 -1.51 -3.49
C VAL A 93 25.14 -0.83 -4.27
N ALA A 94 24.93 0.41 -4.73
CA ALA A 94 25.98 1.21 -5.35
C ALA A 94 27.18 1.44 -4.39
N LEU A 95 26.91 1.67 -3.10
CA LEU A 95 27.95 1.78 -2.07
C LEU A 95 28.73 0.46 -1.92
N LEU A 96 28.04 -0.68 -1.85
CA LEU A 96 28.69 -2.00 -1.78
C LEU A 96 29.49 -2.31 -3.04
N ALA A 97 28.98 -1.95 -4.21
CA ALA A 97 29.72 -2.10 -5.47
C ALA A 97 31.00 -1.24 -5.44
N GLY A 98 30.91 -0.01 -4.94
CA GLY A 98 32.06 0.87 -4.74
C GLY A 98 33.12 0.27 -3.81
N THR A 99 32.72 -0.32 -2.68
CA THR A 99 33.66 -0.98 -1.77
C THR A 99 34.30 -2.22 -2.38
N ALA A 100 33.53 -3.03 -3.12
CA ALA A 100 34.06 -4.19 -3.85
C ALA A 100 35.14 -3.78 -4.87
N VAL A 101 34.91 -2.69 -5.60
CA VAL A 101 35.91 -2.13 -6.54
C VAL A 101 37.16 -1.68 -5.79
N ILE A 102 37.01 -0.96 -4.68
CA ILE A 102 38.15 -0.52 -3.87
C ILE A 102 38.97 -1.72 -3.36
N SER A 103 38.31 -2.78 -2.86
CA SER A 103 38.97 -4.01 -2.43
C SER A 103 39.75 -4.70 -3.55
N LEU A 104 39.23 -4.71 -4.79
CA LEU A 104 39.96 -5.25 -5.93
C LEU A 104 41.21 -4.44 -6.24
N LEU A 105 41.12 -3.10 -6.18
CA LEU A 105 42.24 -2.20 -6.44
C LEU A 105 43.36 -2.34 -5.38
N THR A 106 43.03 -2.70 -4.14
CA THR A 106 44.00 -2.98 -3.07
C THR A 106 44.47 -4.43 -3.03
N GLY A 107 44.02 -5.28 -3.96
CA GLY A 107 44.41 -6.70 -4.04
C GLY A 107 43.62 -7.66 -3.13
N GLY A 108 42.61 -7.15 -2.43
CA GLY A 108 41.71 -7.91 -1.56
C GLY A 108 40.64 -8.69 -2.34
N VAL A 109 41.05 -9.67 -3.13
CA VAL A 109 40.13 -10.48 -3.97
C VAL A 109 39.10 -11.23 -3.10
N PHE A 110 39.50 -11.72 -1.94
CA PHE A 110 38.61 -12.44 -1.03
C PHE A 110 37.53 -11.53 -0.43
N ASP A 111 37.89 -10.31 -0.02
CA ASP A 111 36.94 -9.32 0.50
C ASP A 111 35.95 -8.89 -0.59
N ALA A 112 36.44 -8.64 -1.80
CA ALA A 112 35.59 -8.33 -2.94
C ALA A 112 34.59 -9.47 -3.25
N ALA A 113 35.02 -10.73 -3.13
CA ALA A 113 34.15 -11.89 -3.32
C ALA A 113 33.05 -11.98 -2.25
N ILE A 114 33.35 -11.67 -0.98
CA ILE A 114 32.36 -11.59 0.10
C ILE A 114 31.32 -10.52 -0.21
N VAL A 115 31.75 -9.32 -0.58
CA VAL A 115 30.83 -8.21 -0.90
C VAL A 115 29.95 -8.55 -2.09
N LEU A 116 30.52 -9.17 -3.14
CA LEU A 116 29.75 -9.62 -4.29
C LEU A 116 28.67 -10.65 -3.90
N ALA A 117 28.99 -11.61 -3.02
CA ALA A 117 28.02 -12.56 -2.50
C ALA A 117 26.86 -11.87 -1.77
N VAL A 118 27.15 -10.84 -0.96
CA VAL A 118 26.12 -10.04 -0.28
C VAL A 118 25.21 -9.31 -1.28
N ILE A 119 25.78 -8.70 -2.32
CA ILE A 119 25.00 -8.02 -3.37
C ILE A 119 24.05 -9.01 -4.06
N ILE A 120 24.54 -10.21 -4.41
CA ILE A 120 23.73 -11.26 -5.04
C ILE A 120 22.56 -11.68 -4.14
N VAL A 121 22.85 -11.97 -2.86
CA VAL A 121 21.82 -12.38 -1.90
C VAL A 121 20.78 -11.28 -1.72
N ASN A 122 21.19 -10.02 -1.58
CA ASN A 122 20.27 -8.89 -1.46
C ASN A 122 19.40 -8.73 -2.70
N GLY A 123 19.98 -8.90 -3.90
CA GLY A 123 19.23 -8.86 -5.16
C GLY A 123 18.17 -9.95 -5.25
N ILE A 124 18.50 -11.19 -4.84
CA ILE A 124 17.54 -12.31 -4.80
C ILE A 124 16.40 -12.02 -3.82
N ILE A 125 16.73 -11.56 -2.60
CA ILE A 125 15.73 -11.22 -1.58
C ILE A 125 14.81 -10.10 -2.10
N GLY A 126 15.38 -9.06 -2.72
CA GLY A 126 14.65 -7.95 -3.33
C GLY A 126 13.68 -8.44 -4.42
N PHE A 127 14.17 -9.24 -5.36
CA PHE A 127 13.36 -9.80 -6.45
C PHE A 127 12.19 -10.66 -5.95
N VAL A 128 12.44 -11.56 -4.99
CA VAL A 128 11.39 -12.40 -4.39
C VAL A 128 10.38 -11.54 -3.63
N SER A 129 10.84 -10.51 -2.92
CA SER A 129 9.97 -9.62 -2.14
C SER A 129 9.06 -8.80 -3.05
N GLU A 130 9.59 -8.28 -4.17
CA GLU A 130 8.82 -7.55 -5.17
C GLU A 130 7.74 -8.45 -5.78
N THR A 131 8.13 -9.66 -6.20
CA THR A 131 7.20 -10.64 -6.78
C THR A 131 6.07 -11.00 -5.81
N ARG A 132 6.38 -11.19 -4.52
CA ARG A 132 5.36 -11.46 -3.49
C ARG A 132 4.45 -10.26 -3.23
N THR A 133 4.99 -9.05 -3.31
CA THR A 133 4.23 -7.81 -3.14
C THR A 133 3.23 -7.65 -4.29
N GLU A 134 3.67 -7.86 -5.54
CA GLU A 134 2.78 -7.86 -6.70
C GLU A 134 1.65 -8.89 -6.55
N GLN A 135 1.98 -10.11 -6.12
CA GLN A 135 0.97 -11.16 -5.89
C GLN A 135 -0.04 -10.77 -4.80
N THR A 136 0.44 -10.15 -3.72
CA THR A 136 -0.42 -9.70 -2.62
C THR A 136 -1.38 -8.62 -3.10
N ILE A 137 -0.89 -7.61 -3.82
CA ILE A 137 -1.72 -6.55 -4.41
C ILE A 137 -2.73 -7.15 -5.40
N ALA A 138 -2.29 -8.06 -6.27
CA ALA A 138 -3.18 -8.72 -7.23
C ALA A 138 -4.29 -9.53 -6.54
N SER A 139 -4.00 -10.18 -5.41
CA SER A 139 -5.02 -10.90 -4.63
C SER A 139 -6.02 -9.98 -3.91
N LEU A 140 -5.59 -8.78 -3.50
CA LEU A 140 -6.49 -7.74 -2.99
C LEU A 140 -7.41 -7.23 -4.11
N GLU A 141 -6.89 -7.03 -5.33
CA GLU A 141 -7.70 -6.68 -6.49
C GLU A 141 -8.74 -7.76 -6.82
N ALA A 142 -8.35 -9.04 -6.79
CA ALA A 142 -9.26 -10.16 -7.02
C ALA A 142 -10.36 -10.25 -5.94
N SER A 143 -10.03 -9.88 -4.70
CA SER A 143 -10.98 -9.83 -3.58
C SER A 143 -11.89 -8.58 -3.62
N ALA A 144 -11.48 -7.53 -4.34
CA ALA A 144 -12.22 -6.27 -4.52
C ALA A 144 -13.26 -6.31 -5.66
N LEU A 145 -13.69 -7.51 -6.07
CA LEU A 145 -14.83 -7.73 -6.96
C LEU A 145 -16.19 -8.01 -6.25
N PRO A 146 -16.54 -7.48 -5.06
CA PRO A 146 -17.92 -7.57 -4.63
C PRO A 146 -18.76 -6.68 -5.55
N SER A 147 -19.73 -7.29 -6.25
CA SER A 147 -20.77 -6.53 -6.92
C SER A 147 -21.47 -5.66 -5.87
N ALA A 148 -21.48 -4.35 -6.10
CA ALA A 148 -22.18 -3.42 -5.22
C ALA A 148 -23.65 -3.34 -5.61
N ARG A 149 -24.56 -3.55 -4.65
CA ARG A 149 -25.97 -3.20 -4.83
C ARG A 149 -26.10 -1.69 -4.71
N VAL A 150 -26.64 -1.05 -5.73
CA VAL A 150 -26.93 0.39 -5.75
C VAL A 150 -28.43 0.60 -5.83
N LEU A 151 -28.90 1.77 -5.41
CA LEU A 151 -30.27 2.22 -5.63
C LEU A 151 -30.25 3.27 -6.75
N ARG A 152 -31.09 3.08 -7.76
CA ARG A 152 -31.33 4.07 -8.82
C ARG A 152 -32.71 4.69 -8.71
N HIS A 153 -32.78 5.97 -9.07
CA HIS A 153 -34.03 6.73 -8.99
C HIS A 153 -35.06 6.28 -10.05
N ASP A 154 -34.58 5.81 -11.19
CA ASP A 154 -35.32 5.39 -12.37
C ASP A 154 -35.62 3.88 -12.45
N GLY A 155 -35.32 3.13 -11.38
CA GLY A 155 -35.57 1.69 -11.27
C GLY A 155 -34.36 0.83 -11.65
N GLU A 156 -34.01 -0.10 -10.75
CA GLU A 156 -32.75 -0.89 -10.60
C GLU A 156 -31.49 -0.09 -10.26
#